data_AF-A0A9D8IQX9-F1
#
_entry.id   AF-A0A9D8IQX9-F1
#
_cell.length_a   1.000
_cell.length_b   1.000
_cell.length_c   1.000
_cell.angle_alpha   90.00
_cell.angle_beta   90.00
_cell.angle_gamma   90.00
#
_symmetry.space_group_name_H-M   'P 1'
#
loop_
_entity.id
_entity.type
_entity.pdbx_description
1 polymer ?
#
loop_
_entity_poly.entity_id
_entity_poly.type
_entity_poly.pdbx_seq_one_letter_code
_entity_poly.pdbx_strand_id
1 'polypeptide(L)'
;MWIGRACHPPARALVRGLRGVVNGRRPVPDPALLERSILVDAETPQERAWAIEQAARCPGVFLVVGDGAGFDSALSRRVQLAAQGCSLVLVSRLDRERSALSVAMTRWLVLPQSCGAGEAGRVAAWIDGASPGSAPPVEWPPPARWRVILLRSKQASAASTAQDHGPVGADSKSPPGPIGTATKRGQ
;
A
#
# COMPACT_ATOMS: atom_id res chain seq x y z
N MET A 1 7.38 0.12 -0.45
CA MET A 1 8.49 0.22 -1.43
C MET A 1 7.97 0.87 -2.70
N TRP A 2 8.72 1.82 -3.25
CA TRP A 2 8.35 2.61 -4.43
C TRP A 2 9.35 2.31 -5.54
N ILE A 3 8.90 1.78 -6.69
CA ILE A 3 9.78 1.25 -7.73
C ILE A 3 9.53 1.97 -9.05
N GLY A 4 10.58 2.59 -9.58
CA GLY A 4 10.52 3.43 -10.78
C GLY A 4 10.18 4.89 -10.45
N ARG A 5 10.88 5.81 -11.10
CA ARG A 5 10.84 7.25 -10.80
C ARG A 5 9.43 7.87 -10.93
N ALA A 6 8.62 7.38 -11.86
CA ALA A 6 7.24 7.86 -12.04
C ALA A 6 6.32 7.54 -10.83
N CYS A 7 6.72 6.59 -9.97
CA CYS A 7 6.01 6.23 -8.76
C CYS A 7 6.61 6.85 -7.50
N HIS A 8 7.72 7.58 -7.58
CA HIS A 8 8.34 8.17 -6.39
C HIS A 8 7.47 9.31 -5.87
N PRO A 9 6.90 9.18 -4.66
CA PRO A 9 6.15 10.26 -4.07
C PRO A 9 7.12 11.37 -3.66
N PRO A 10 6.73 12.64 -3.74
CA PRO A 10 7.51 13.69 -3.12
C PRO A 10 7.59 13.44 -1.61
N ALA A 11 8.74 13.69 -0.97
CA ALA A 11 8.96 13.37 0.45
C ALA A 11 7.84 13.90 1.37
N ARG A 12 7.32 15.10 1.07
CA ARG A 12 6.19 15.73 1.77
C ARG A 12 4.89 14.91 1.75
N ALA A 13 4.66 14.09 0.71
CA ALA A 13 3.51 13.20 0.64
C ALA A 13 3.65 12.00 1.57
N LEU A 14 4.89 11.63 1.94
CA LEU A 14 5.15 10.55 2.89
C LEU A 14 5.05 11.02 4.34
N VAL A 15 5.41 12.26 4.65
CA VAL A 15 5.31 12.82 6.00
C VAL A 15 3.86 13.22 6.32
N ARG A 16 3.24 12.54 7.30
CA ARG A 16 1.90 12.90 7.79
C ARG A 16 1.97 14.27 8.47
N GLY A 17 0.91 15.08 8.38
CA GLY A 17 0.91 16.46 8.90
C GLY A 17 1.52 17.51 7.95
N LEU A 18 2.32 17.09 6.97
CA LEU A 18 2.71 17.93 5.82
C LEU A 18 1.75 17.82 4.63
N ARG A 19 0.69 17.01 4.76
CA ARG A 19 -0.33 16.77 3.71
C ARG A 19 -1.43 17.83 3.64
N GLY A 20 -1.41 18.81 4.54
CA GLY A 20 -2.39 19.90 4.62
C GLY A 20 -2.90 20.14 6.03
N VAL A 21 -3.84 21.07 6.14
CA VAL A 21 -4.53 21.42 7.38
C VAL A 21 -5.72 20.47 7.58
N VAL A 22 -5.86 19.90 8.78
CA VAL A 22 -6.99 19.04 9.14
C VAL A 22 -7.78 19.77 10.23
N ASN A 23 -9.07 20.03 9.99
CA ASN A 23 -9.95 20.77 10.91
C ASN A 23 -9.37 22.13 11.36
N GLY A 24 -8.81 22.90 10.43
CA GLY A 24 -8.22 24.21 10.72
C GLY A 24 -6.89 24.17 11.49
N ARG A 25 -6.35 22.98 11.82
CA ARG A 25 -5.06 22.82 12.50
C ARG A 25 -4.06 22.08 11.64
N ARG A 26 -2.80 22.50 11.68
CA ARG A 26 -1.70 21.76 11.06
C ARG A 26 -1.32 20.59 11.98
N PRO A 27 -1.44 19.34 11.53
CA PRO A 27 -1.00 18.21 12.34
C PRO A 27 0.52 18.25 12.52
N VAL A 28 1.01 17.72 13.65
CA VAL A 28 2.45 17.56 13.88
C VAL A 28 3.03 16.68 12.77
N PRO A 29 4.16 17.07 12.15
CA PRO A 29 4.84 16.24 11.16
C PRO A 29 5.22 14.88 11.75
N ASP A 30 4.82 13.80 11.08
CA ASP A 30 5.16 12.43 11.44
C ASP A 30 5.85 11.75 10.24
N PRO A 31 7.18 11.50 10.33
CA PRO A 31 7.99 10.96 9.25
C PRO A 31 7.97 9.42 9.19
N ALA A 32 7.22 8.72 10.05
CA ALA A 32 7.33 7.26 10.18
C ALA A 32 7.12 6.51 8.85
N LEU A 33 6.25 7.00 7.97
CA LEU A 33 6.06 6.40 6.65
C LEU A 33 7.25 6.66 5.70
N LEU A 34 7.88 7.84 5.79
CA LEU A 34 9.08 8.15 5.02
C LEU A 34 10.25 7.26 5.45
N GLU A 35 10.46 7.11 6.76
CA GLU A 35 11.52 6.25 7.32
C GLU A 35 11.36 4.77 6.96
N ARG A 36 10.11 4.33 6.73
CA ARG A 36 9.77 2.96 6.30
C ARG A 36 9.63 2.81 4.79
N SER A 37 9.90 3.86 4.02
CA SER A 37 9.80 3.85 2.57
C SER A 37 11.17 3.65 1.93
N ILE A 38 11.29 2.60 1.12
CA ILE A 38 12.44 2.38 0.24
C ILE A 38 12.03 2.81 -1.17
N LEU A 39 12.84 3.66 -1.79
CA LEU A 39 12.68 4.12 -3.17
C LEU A 39 13.75 3.46 -4.03
N VAL A 40 13.34 2.74 -5.06
CA VAL A 40 14.22 2.09 -6.03
C VAL A 40 14.07 2.79 -7.37
N ASP A 41 15.19 3.22 -7.92
CA ASP A 41 15.26 3.74 -9.28
C ASP A 41 15.58 2.59 -10.24
N ALA A 42 14.68 2.34 -11.18
CA ALA A 42 14.76 1.25 -12.14
C ALA A 42 14.21 1.78 -13.47
N GLU A 43 15.05 1.79 -14.49
CA GLU A 43 14.86 2.59 -15.70
C GLU A 43 14.16 1.81 -16.81
N THR A 44 14.43 0.50 -16.89
CA THR A 44 13.83 -0.37 -17.91
C THR A 44 12.59 -1.11 -17.39
N PRO A 45 11.64 -1.51 -18.27
CA PRO A 45 10.52 -2.36 -17.88
C PRO A 45 10.96 -3.66 -17.19
N GLN A 46 12.07 -4.24 -17.63
CA GLN A 46 12.63 -5.48 -17.09
C GLN A 46 13.19 -5.28 -15.68
N GLU A 47 13.96 -4.21 -15.45
CA GLU A 47 14.46 -3.85 -14.12
C GLU A 47 13.32 -3.57 -13.15
N ARG A 48 12.31 -2.80 -13.58
CA ARG A 48 11.13 -2.51 -12.73
C ARG A 48 10.38 -3.78 -12.39
N ALA A 49 10.12 -4.65 -13.36
CA ALA A 49 9.47 -5.93 -13.11
C ALA A 49 10.28 -6.80 -12.14
N TRP A 50 11.59 -6.92 -12.36
CA TRP A 50 12.47 -7.67 -11.45
C TRP A 50 12.45 -7.08 -10.03
N ALA A 51 12.59 -5.76 -9.88
CA ALA A 51 12.56 -5.11 -8.57
C ALA A 51 11.21 -5.31 -7.86
N ILE A 52 10.08 -5.22 -8.59
CA ILE A 52 8.75 -5.49 -8.04
C ILE A 52 8.64 -6.93 -7.58
N GLU A 53 9.15 -7.89 -8.37
CA GLU A 53 9.15 -9.31 -7.99
C GLU A 53 9.97 -9.56 -6.72
N GLN A 54 11.17 -8.99 -6.61
CA GLN A 54 12.01 -9.14 -5.42
C GLN A 54 11.37 -8.50 -4.19
N ALA A 55 10.78 -7.32 -4.34
CA ALA A 55 10.05 -6.65 -3.27
C ALA A 55 8.83 -7.45 -2.82
N ALA A 56 8.06 -8.02 -3.76
CA ALA A 56 6.86 -8.80 -3.45
C ALA A 56 7.16 -10.14 -2.76
N ARG A 57 8.36 -10.69 -2.95
CA ARG A 57 8.81 -11.92 -2.26
C ARG A 57 9.46 -11.64 -0.90
N CYS A 58 9.69 -10.37 -0.55
CA CYS A 58 10.33 -10.00 0.70
C CYS A 58 9.32 -9.97 1.85
N PRO A 59 9.46 -10.79 2.92
CA PRO A 59 8.50 -10.85 4.02
C PRO A 59 8.30 -9.54 4.77
N GLY A 60 9.31 -8.65 4.77
CA GLY A 60 9.25 -7.35 5.42
C GLY A 60 8.52 -6.27 4.63
N VAL A 61 8.10 -6.54 3.39
CA VAL A 61 7.49 -5.55 2.51
C VAL A 61 5.98 -5.72 2.52
N PHE A 62 5.28 -4.79 3.17
CA PHE A 62 3.82 -4.76 3.23
C PHE A 62 3.16 -4.28 1.93
N LEU A 63 3.74 -3.25 1.30
CA LEU A 63 3.18 -2.61 0.11
C LEU A 63 4.28 -2.34 -0.92
N VAL A 64 4.03 -2.74 -2.16
CA VAL A 64 4.82 -2.35 -3.34
C VAL A 64 3.97 -1.44 -4.22
N VAL A 65 4.52 -0.27 -4.56
CA VAL A 65 3.99 0.62 -5.59
C VAL A 65 5.03 0.69 -6.71
N GLY A 66 4.68 0.18 -7.88
CA GLY A 66 5.61 0.06 -9.01
C GLY A 66 5.11 0.71 -10.28
N ASP A 67 6.04 1.25 -11.07
CA ASP A 67 5.77 1.75 -12.40
C ASP A 67 5.72 0.61 -13.42
N GLY A 68 4.53 0.35 -13.96
CA GLY A 68 4.27 -0.67 -14.98
C GLY A 68 4.31 -0.15 -16.41
N ALA A 69 4.84 1.06 -16.65
CA ALA A 69 5.00 1.58 -17.99
C ALA A 69 5.83 0.62 -18.86
N GLY A 70 5.29 0.27 -20.02
CA GLY A 70 5.93 -0.66 -20.96
C GLY A 70 5.80 -2.14 -20.58
N PHE A 71 5.00 -2.51 -19.57
CA PHE A 71 4.79 -3.92 -19.25
C PHE A 71 3.91 -4.59 -20.31
N ASP A 72 4.43 -5.65 -20.90
CA ASP A 72 3.66 -6.57 -21.71
C ASP A 72 2.88 -7.58 -20.84
N SER A 73 2.17 -8.50 -21.48
CA SER A 73 1.41 -9.54 -20.78
C SER A 73 2.31 -10.51 -19.99
N ALA A 74 3.54 -10.77 -20.46
CA ALA A 74 4.48 -11.68 -19.82
C ALA A 74 5.03 -11.10 -18.52
N LEU A 75 5.54 -9.85 -18.55
CA LEU A 75 5.98 -9.12 -17.37
C LEU A 75 4.83 -8.92 -16.38
N SER A 76 3.65 -8.52 -16.88
CA SER A 76 2.46 -8.39 -16.02
C SER A 76 2.14 -9.71 -15.32
N ARG A 77 2.30 -10.86 -16.00
CA ARG A 77 2.02 -12.19 -15.43
C ARG A 77 3.02 -12.59 -14.37
N ARG A 78 4.30 -12.37 -14.62
CA ARG A 78 5.36 -12.62 -13.64
C ARG A 78 5.15 -11.81 -12.36
N VAL A 79 4.85 -10.51 -12.49
CA VAL A 79 4.55 -9.64 -11.36
C VAL A 79 3.31 -10.10 -10.59
N GLN A 80 2.24 -10.50 -11.29
CA GLN A 80 1.04 -11.02 -10.63
C GLN A 80 1.30 -12.31 -9.85
N LEU A 81 2.16 -13.20 -10.35
CA LEU A 81 2.56 -14.41 -9.63
C LEU A 81 3.40 -14.07 -8.40
N ALA A 82 4.37 -13.16 -8.52
CA ALA A 82 5.17 -12.72 -7.37
C ALA A 82 4.31 -12.01 -6.30
N ALA A 83 3.29 -11.26 -6.72
CA ALA A 83 2.38 -10.57 -5.81
C ALA A 83 1.59 -11.50 -4.88
N GLN A 84 1.52 -12.81 -5.16
CA GLN A 84 0.87 -13.78 -4.27
C GLN A 84 1.58 -13.91 -2.90
N GLY A 85 2.86 -13.54 -2.82
CA GLY A 85 3.64 -13.54 -1.58
C GLY A 85 3.61 -12.22 -0.79
N CYS A 86 2.97 -11.18 -1.32
CA CYS A 86 2.92 -9.84 -0.71
C CYS A 86 1.49 -9.48 -0.30
N SER A 87 1.32 -8.64 0.72
CA SER A 87 -0.02 -8.18 1.11
C SER A 87 -0.67 -7.32 0.03
N LEU A 88 0.10 -6.45 -0.64
CA LEU A 88 -0.43 -5.59 -1.69
C LEU A 88 0.65 -5.15 -2.69
N VAL A 89 0.39 -5.38 -3.97
CA VAL A 89 1.17 -4.83 -5.09
C VAL A 89 0.28 -3.96 -5.96
N LEU A 90 0.61 -2.67 -6.04
CA LEU A 90 -0.02 -1.69 -6.90
C LEU A 90 0.92 -1.36 -8.04
N VAL A 91 0.44 -1.48 -9.28
CA VAL A 91 1.21 -1.14 -10.47
C VAL A 91 0.52 0.00 -11.20
N SER A 92 1.17 1.16 -11.27
CA SER A 92 0.65 2.30 -12.05
C SER A 92 0.95 2.10 -13.53
N ARG A 93 0.01 2.46 -14.40
CA ARG A 93 0.25 2.52 -15.85
C ARG A 93 -0.20 3.87 -16.37
N LEU A 94 0.43 4.31 -17.46
CA LEU A 94 0.04 5.56 -18.12
C LEU A 94 -1.30 5.39 -18.81
N ASP A 95 -2.03 6.50 -19.01
CA ASP A 95 -3.35 6.48 -19.64
C ASP A 95 -3.33 5.90 -21.07
N ARG A 96 -2.26 6.18 -21.83
CA ARG A 96 -2.05 5.62 -23.18
C ARG A 96 -1.94 4.09 -23.21
N GLU A 97 -1.69 3.45 -22.06
CA GLU A 97 -1.61 1.99 -21.93
C GLU A 97 -2.91 1.38 -21.37
N ARG A 98 -3.99 2.15 -21.29
CA ARG A 98 -5.28 1.67 -20.79
C ARG A 98 -5.78 0.43 -21.53
N SER A 99 -5.58 0.36 -22.84
CA SER A 99 -5.93 -0.79 -23.68
C SER A 99 -4.92 -1.94 -23.63
N ALA A 100 -3.73 -1.73 -23.04
CA ALA A 100 -2.72 -2.77 -22.96
C ALA A 100 -3.22 -3.95 -22.12
N LEU A 101 -2.86 -5.16 -22.56
CA LEU A 101 -3.19 -6.38 -21.83
C LEU A 101 -2.50 -6.35 -20.47
N SER A 102 -3.26 -6.70 -19.43
CA SER A 102 -2.78 -6.81 -18.07
C SER A 102 -3.49 -7.96 -17.39
N VAL A 103 -2.73 -8.74 -16.62
CA VAL A 103 -3.26 -9.85 -15.81
C VAL A 103 -3.56 -9.43 -14.36
N ALA A 104 -3.53 -8.13 -14.04
CA ALA A 104 -3.85 -7.64 -12.70
C ALA A 104 -5.22 -8.13 -12.23
N MET A 105 -5.33 -8.61 -10.99
CA MET A 105 -6.62 -9.11 -10.48
C MET A 105 -7.68 -8.01 -10.47
N THR A 106 -7.29 -6.82 -10.06
CA THR A 106 -8.15 -5.64 -10.03
C THR A 106 -7.50 -4.51 -10.82
N ARG A 107 -8.30 -3.80 -11.62
CA ARG A 107 -7.88 -2.62 -12.39
C ARG A 107 -8.76 -1.45 -12.00
N TRP A 108 -8.13 -0.35 -11.66
CA TRP A 108 -8.80 0.91 -11.32
C TRP A 108 -8.31 1.99 -12.27
N LEU A 109 -9.22 2.88 -12.63
CA LEU A 109 -8.90 4.14 -13.26
C LEU A 109 -8.94 5.22 -12.20
N VAL A 110 -7.83 5.94 -12.03
CA VAL A 110 -7.75 7.09 -11.13
C VAL A 110 -7.76 8.35 -11.99
N LEU A 111 -8.76 9.21 -11.76
CA LEU A 111 -8.89 10.50 -12.44
C LEU A 111 -8.80 11.61 -11.39
N PRO A 112 -8.16 12.75 -11.71
CA PRO A 112 -8.37 13.94 -10.91
C PRO A 112 -9.85 14.31 -10.98
N GLN A 113 -10.46 14.54 -9.84
CA GLN A 113 -11.76 15.18 -9.79
C GLN A 113 -11.50 16.67 -10.02
N SER A 114 -12.21 17.27 -10.97
CA SER A 114 -12.01 18.68 -11.33
C SER A 114 -12.06 19.57 -10.09
N CYS A 115 -10.90 20.08 -9.71
CA CYS A 115 -10.75 21.27 -8.89
C CYS A 115 -11.31 22.46 -9.70
N GLY A 116 -11.91 23.46 -9.07
CA GLY A 116 -12.32 24.66 -9.81
C GLY A 116 -11.14 25.24 -10.61
N ALA A 117 -11.38 25.94 -11.73
CA ALA A 117 -10.30 26.41 -12.62
C ALA A 117 -9.19 27.22 -11.89
N GLY A 118 -9.55 28.01 -10.87
CA GLY A 118 -8.60 28.75 -10.03
C GLY A 118 -7.81 27.91 -9.00
N GLU A 119 -8.12 26.62 -8.90
CA GLU A 119 -7.56 25.68 -7.95
C GLU A 119 -6.57 24.73 -8.65
N ALA A 120 -6.87 24.35 -9.90
CA ALA A 120 -5.96 23.61 -10.78
C ALA A 120 -4.64 24.37 -11.04
N GLY A 121 -4.71 25.68 -11.29
CA GLY A 121 -3.53 26.53 -11.46
C GLY A 121 -2.66 26.61 -10.20
N ARG A 122 -3.27 26.59 -9.01
CA ARG A 122 -2.57 26.55 -7.71
C ARG A 122 -1.91 25.20 -7.44
N VAL A 123 -2.55 24.10 -7.82
CA VAL A 123 -1.98 22.74 -7.69
C VAL A 123 -0.79 22.56 -8.64
N ALA A 124 -0.89 23.02 -9.89
CA ALA A 124 0.22 22.94 -10.86
C ALA A 124 1.44 23.75 -10.38
N ALA A 125 1.26 25.02 -10.00
CA ALA A 125 2.34 25.85 -9.45
C ALA A 125 2.99 25.24 -8.19
N TRP A 126 2.20 24.54 -7.36
CA TRP A 126 2.70 23.83 -6.18
C TRP A 126 3.44 22.52 -6.49
N ILE A 127 3.03 21.78 -7.54
CA ILE A 127 3.74 20.61 -8.04
C ILE A 127 5.11 21.03 -8.57
N ASP A 128 5.16 22.14 -9.32
CA ASP A 128 6.38 22.64 -9.97
C ASP A 128 7.35 23.38 -9.02
N GLY A 129 7.01 23.45 -7.72
CA GLY A 129 7.87 24.07 -6.72
C GLY A 129 8.02 25.59 -6.88
N ALA A 130 7.15 26.23 -7.67
CA ALA A 130 7.15 27.68 -7.82
C ALA A 130 6.59 28.31 -6.54
N SER A 131 7.48 28.89 -5.72
CA SER A 131 7.06 29.84 -4.68
C SER A 131 6.67 31.14 -5.37
N PRO A 132 5.39 31.57 -5.36
CA PRO A 132 5.05 32.92 -5.76
C PRO A 132 5.63 33.87 -4.72
N GLY A 133 6.72 34.56 -5.08
CA GLY A 133 7.25 35.65 -4.28
C GLY A 133 6.14 36.67 -4.02
N SER A 134 5.94 37.02 -2.75
CA SER A 134 5.06 38.07 -2.22
C SER A 134 3.57 37.80 -1.97
N ALA A 135 3.03 36.59 -2.16
CA ALA A 135 1.65 36.29 -1.74
C ALA A 135 1.61 35.82 -0.25
N PRO A 136 0.55 36.12 0.52
CA PRO A 136 0.36 35.53 1.86
C PRO A 136 0.50 34.00 1.79
N PRO A 137 0.86 33.32 2.88
CA PRO A 137 1.13 31.88 2.87
C PRO A 137 -0.03 31.18 2.18
N VAL A 138 0.24 30.69 0.97
CA VAL A 138 -0.79 30.16 0.07
C VAL A 138 -1.61 29.18 0.88
N GLU A 139 -2.88 29.55 1.10
CA GLU A 139 -3.87 28.67 1.69
C GLU A 139 -3.82 27.40 0.87
N TRP A 140 -3.46 26.31 1.54
CA TRP A 140 -3.12 25.04 0.92
C TRP A 140 -4.22 24.69 -0.07
N PRO A 141 -3.92 24.40 -1.36
CA PRO A 141 -4.97 23.94 -2.25
C PRO A 141 -5.63 22.74 -1.58
N PRO A 142 -6.97 22.67 -1.57
CA PRO A 142 -7.64 21.56 -0.92
C PRO A 142 -7.08 20.25 -1.51
N PRO A 143 -7.03 19.20 -0.68
CA PRO A 143 -6.45 17.94 -1.09
C PRO A 143 -7.05 17.54 -2.43
N ALA A 144 -6.18 17.30 -3.43
CA ALA A 144 -6.60 16.87 -4.75
C ALA A 144 -7.62 15.75 -4.58
N ARG A 145 -8.85 16.01 -5.01
CA ARG A 145 -9.90 15.01 -4.95
C ARG A 145 -9.69 14.07 -6.12
N TRP A 146 -9.75 12.78 -5.85
CA TRP A 146 -9.54 11.76 -6.87
C TRP A 146 -10.84 10.98 -7.05
N ARG A 147 -11.24 10.80 -8.30
CA ARG A 147 -12.29 9.87 -8.67
C ARG A 147 -11.64 8.55 -9.06
N VAL A 148 -11.99 7.49 -8.33
CA VAL A 148 -11.50 6.14 -8.59
C VAL A 148 -12.64 5.31 -9.17
N ILE A 149 -12.45 4.76 -10.36
CA ILE A 149 -13.44 3.96 -11.09
C ILE A 149 -12.90 2.54 -11.22
N LEU A 150 -13.65 1.54 -10.75
CA LEU A 150 -13.29 0.14 -10.93
C LEU A 150 -13.53 -0.26 -12.40
N LEU A 151 -12.46 -0.61 -13.13
CA LEU A 151 -12.54 -1.06 -14.51
C LEU A 151 -12.75 -2.57 -14.63
N ARG A 152 -12.10 -3.33 -13.73
CA ARG A 152 -12.18 -4.79 -13.68
C ARG A 152 -11.91 -5.25 -12.26
N SER A 153 -12.70 -6.21 -11.79
CA SER A 153 -12.36 -7.05 -10.65
C SER A 153 -12.53 -8.50 -11.07
N LYS A 154 -11.42 -9.23 -11.16
CA LYS A 154 -11.46 -10.68 -11.25
C LYS A 154 -11.36 -11.16 -9.81
N GLN A 155 -12.51 -11.47 -9.20
CA GLN A 155 -12.51 -12.11 -7.89
C GLN A 155 -11.56 -13.30 -7.96
N ALA A 156 -10.51 -13.32 -7.14
CA ALA A 156 -10.05 -14.61 -6.67
C ALA A 156 -11.21 -15.13 -5.85
N SER A 157 -11.87 -16.17 -6.37
CA SER A 157 -12.49 -17.13 -5.49
C SER A 157 -11.34 -17.78 -4.72
N ALA A 158 -10.85 -17.10 -3.69
CA ALA A 158 -10.01 -17.71 -2.68
C ALA A 158 -10.98 -18.26 -1.66
N ALA A 159 -11.01 -19.59 -1.61
CA ALA A 159 -11.81 -20.39 -0.70
C ALA A 159 -11.87 -19.74 0.68
N SER A 160 -13.10 -19.54 1.15
CA SER A 160 -13.39 -19.50 2.57
C SER A 160 -12.93 -20.86 3.13
N THR A 161 -11.69 -20.92 3.62
CA THR A 161 -11.36 -21.87 4.67
C THR A 161 -12.12 -21.34 5.89
N ALA A 162 -13.36 -21.79 6.01
CA ALA A 162 -14.06 -21.82 7.27
C ALA A 162 -13.15 -22.58 8.24
N GLN A 163 -12.46 -21.83 9.11
CA GLN A 163 -12.05 -22.36 10.39
C GLN A 163 -13.34 -22.60 11.18
N ASP A 164 -13.85 -23.82 11.04
CA ASP A 164 -14.83 -24.40 11.91
C ASP A 164 -14.19 -24.53 13.30
N HIS A 165 -14.31 -23.49 14.10
CA HIS A 165 -14.11 -23.59 15.54
C HIS A 165 -15.34 -24.31 16.11
N GLY A 166 -15.30 -25.64 16.02
CA GLY A 166 -16.22 -26.49 16.78
C GLY A 166 -16.19 -26.10 18.27
N PRO A 167 -17.31 -26.25 18.98
CA PRO A 167 -17.40 -25.84 20.39
C PRO A 167 -16.42 -26.67 21.22
N VAL A 168 -15.50 -25.96 21.89
CA VAL A 168 -14.66 -26.54 22.95
C VAL A 168 -15.60 -26.96 24.08
N GLY A 169 -15.83 -28.27 24.16
CA GLY A 169 -16.56 -28.89 25.26
C GLY A 169 -15.92 -28.56 26.59
N ALA A 170 -16.72 -28.01 27.50
CA ALA A 170 -16.35 -27.81 28.90
C ALA A 170 -16.45 -29.14 29.65
N ASP A 171 -15.43 -29.99 29.52
CA ASP A 171 -15.24 -31.15 30.39
C ASP A 171 -14.53 -30.72 31.67
N SER A 172 -15.33 -30.44 32.69
CA SER A 172 -14.88 -30.25 34.08
C SER A 172 -14.57 -31.60 34.71
N LYS A 173 -13.39 -32.16 34.41
CA LYS A 173 -12.84 -33.30 35.16
C LYS A 173 -12.20 -32.80 36.46
N SER A 174 -12.79 -33.22 37.57
CA SER A 174 -12.32 -33.00 38.94
C SER A 174 -10.89 -33.53 39.16
N PRO A 175 -10.08 -32.90 40.04
CA PRO A 175 -8.76 -33.42 40.38
C PRO A 175 -8.85 -34.66 41.30
N PRO A 176 -7.93 -35.64 41.16
CA PRO A 176 -7.82 -36.77 42.06
C PRO A 176 -7.20 -36.35 43.40
N GLY A 177 -7.75 -36.87 44.51
CA GLY A 177 -7.24 -36.66 45.86
C GLY A 177 -5.88 -37.34 46.09
N PRO A 178 -5.12 -36.90 47.12
CA PRO A 178 -3.80 -37.44 47.40
C PRO A 178 -3.85 -38.81 48.09
N ILE A 179 -3.09 -39.78 47.58
CA ILE A 179 -2.83 -41.10 48.16
C ILE A 179 -1.36 -41.19 48.60
N GLY A 180 -1.13 -41.46 49.89
CA GLY A 180 0.10 -42.01 50.49
C GLY A 180 1.28 -41.04 50.60
N THR A 181 2.14 -41.06 51.61
CA THR A 181 2.69 -42.20 52.36
C THR A 181 3.40 -41.65 53.62
N ALA A 182 3.25 -42.30 54.77
CA ALA A 182 4.07 -42.03 55.95
C ALA A 182 4.81 -43.30 56.36
N THR A 183 6.12 -43.27 56.09
CA THR A 183 7.09 -44.32 56.34
C THR A 183 7.50 -44.33 57.81
N LYS A 184 7.37 -45.51 58.43
CA LYS A 184 8.03 -45.91 59.69
C LYS A 184 9.55 -45.74 59.58
N ARG A 185 10.17 -45.04 60.53
CA ARG A 185 11.56 -45.28 60.92
C ARG A 185 11.70 -45.04 62.42
N GLY A 186 12.06 -46.09 63.13
CA GLY A 186 12.54 -46.00 64.50
C GLY A 186 14.03 -45.65 64.51
N GLN A 187 14.43 -44.95 65.56
CA GLN A 187 15.50 -45.32 66.48
C GLN A 187 15.19 -44.66 67.82
#